data_AF-A0A3P0XBK4-F1
#
_entry.id   AF-A0A3P0XBK4-F1
#
_cell.length_a   1.000
_cell.length_b   1.000
_cell.length_c   1.000
_cell.angle_alpha   90.00
_cell.angle_beta   90.00
_cell.angle_gamma   90.00
#
_symmetry.space_group_name_H-M   'P 1'
#
loop_
_entity.id
_entity.type
_entity.pdbx_description
1 polymer ?
#
loop_
_entity_poly.entity_id
_entity_poly.type
_entity_poly.pdbx_seq_one_letter_code
_entity_poly.pdbx_strand_id
1 'polypeptide(L)'
;MPVIAENVRAAAWERCFRALDRWPWRRASGLPEHLETGRRGEEAGFFYLRRLGMTVVAHGWQSGRAPGDLDLVAWEQDTLCIVEVKTRTSREVATAESAVDFGKRRTLRRLTRHYLRQLPEGTVARFDVLSIYFTRSGDARGASFELFRNAFGWDEGERLL
;
A
#
# COMPACT_ATOMS: atom_id res chain seq x y z
N MET A 1 -16.76 -24.90 0.20
CA MET A 1 -15.52 -24.09 0.28
C MET A 1 -15.64 -22.98 -0.76
N PRO A 2 -15.45 -21.68 -0.46
CA PRO A 2 -14.98 -21.03 0.78
C PRO A 2 -16.05 -20.13 1.44
N VAL A 3 -16.46 -20.45 2.67
CA VAL A 3 -17.37 -19.64 3.49
C VAL A 3 -16.61 -18.52 4.24
N ILE A 4 -15.27 -18.59 4.25
CA ILE A 4 -14.39 -17.63 4.94
C ILE A 4 -14.29 -16.30 4.16
N ALA A 5 -14.33 -16.32 2.83
CA ALA A 5 -14.12 -15.13 2.01
C ALA A 5 -15.24 -14.08 2.18
N GLU A 6 -16.49 -14.49 2.38
CA GLU A 6 -17.63 -13.57 2.40
C GLU A 6 -17.79 -12.87 3.76
N ASN A 7 -17.65 -13.61 4.86
CA ASN A 7 -17.82 -13.09 6.21
C ASN A 7 -16.64 -12.25 6.69
N VAL A 8 -15.41 -12.59 6.28
CA VAL A 8 -14.20 -11.79 6.57
C VAL A 8 -14.20 -10.50 5.78
N ARG A 9 -14.70 -10.52 4.54
CA ARG A 9 -14.97 -9.32 3.75
C ARG A 9 -16.00 -8.46 4.46
N ALA A 10 -17.19 -8.96 4.82
CA ALA A 10 -18.23 -8.14 5.45
C ALA A 10 -17.76 -7.38 6.74
N ALA A 11 -17.11 -8.07 7.68
CA ALA A 11 -16.68 -7.44 8.94
C ALA A 11 -15.45 -6.52 8.80
N ALA A 12 -14.57 -6.79 7.83
CA ALA A 12 -13.50 -5.86 7.47
C ALA A 12 -14.07 -4.65 6.70
N TRP A 13 -15.01 -4.87 5.79
CA TRP A 13 -15.66 -3.84 4.98
C TRP A 13 -16.39 -2.79 5.84
N GLU A 14 -17.15 -3.19 6.87
CA GLU A 14 -17.84 -2.24 7.76
C GLU A 14 -16.92 -1.38 8.65
N ARG A 15 -15.70 -1.85 8.93
CA ARG A 15 -14.68 -1.09 9.66
C ARG A 15 -13.84 -0.21 8.73
N CYS A 16 -13.56 -0.69 7.53
CA CYS A 16 -12.77 -0.01 6.50
C CYS A 16 -13.55 1.12 5.80
N PHE A 17 -14.87 1.00 5.61
CA PHE A 17 -15.70 2.10 5.09
C PHE A 17 -15.58 3.37 5.95
N ARG A 18 -15.56 3.21 7.29
CA ARG A 18 -15.41 4.35 8.21
C ARG A 18 -14.06 5.08 8.11
N ALA A 19 -13.03 4.42 7.59
CA ALA A 19 -11.72 5.02 7.34
C ALA A 19 -11.64 5.67 5.95
N LEU A 20 -12.18 5.02 4.92
CA LEU A 20 -12.24 5.55 3.54
C LEU A 20 -13.13 6.80 3.44
N ASP A 21 -14.23 6.86 4.21
CA ASP A 21 -15.12 8.03 4.27
C ASP A 21 -14.45 9.27 4.88
N ARG A 22 -13.31 9.09 5.56
CA ARG A 22 -12.52 10.19 6.14
C ARG A 22 -11.40 10.68 5.22
N TRP A 23 -11.19 10.07 4.05
CA TRP A 23 -10.25 10.60 3.05
C TRP A 23 -10.77 11.96 2.57
N PRO A 24 -10.18 13.08 3.00
CA PRO A 24 -10.53 14.34 2.41
C PRO A 24 -9.86 14.34 1.05
N TRP A 25 -10.65 14.22 -0.02
CA TRP A 25 -10.22 14.49 -1.41
C TRP A 25 -9.68 15.94 -1.60
N ARG A 26 -9.43 16.68 -0.52
CA ARG A 26 -8.97 18.06 -0.52
C ARG A 26 -7.45 18.08 -0.60
N ARG A 27 -6.95 18.91 -1.52
CA ARG A 27 -5.55 19.36 -1.50
C ARG A 27 -5.31 20.07 -0.18
N ALA A 28 -4.51 19.49 0.71
CA ALA A 28 -3.90 20.25 1.79
C ALA A 28 -2.89 21.20 1.13
N SER A 29 -3.29 22.44 0.89
CA SER A 29 -2.44 23.47 0.31
C SER A 29 -1.38 23.90 1.33
N GLY A 30 -0.11 23.92 0.91
CA GLY A 30 1.01 24.41 1.74
C GLY A 30 1.87 23.32 2.38
N LEU A 31 1.75 22.06 1.93
CA LEU A 31 2.71 21.02 2.30
C LEU A 31 3.98 21.14 1.44
N PRO A 32 5.14 20.68 1.94
CA PRO A 32 6.32 20.48 1.11
C PRO A 32 6.00 19.66 -0.16
N GLU A 33 6.59 20.04 -1.29
CA GLU A 33 6.30 19.47 -2.63
C GLU A 33 6.40 17.93 -2.67
N HIS A 34 7.35 17.35 -1.94
CA HIS A 34 7.53 15.90 -1.87
C HIS A 34 6.38 15.19 -1.14
N LEU A 35 5.76 15.82 -0.14
CA LEU A 35 4.59 15.28 0.57
C LEU A 35 3.33 15.39 -0.28
N GLU A 36 3.14 16.49 -1.00
CA GLU A 36 2.05 16.61 -1.97
C GLU A 36 2.17 15.58 -3.09
N THR A 37 3.39 15.36 -3.57
CA THR A 37 3.72 14.33 -4.57
C THR A 37 3.45 12.92 -4.03
N GLY A 38 3.82 12.63 -2.78
CA GLY A 38 3.51 11.37 -2.09
C GLY A 38 2.00 11.12 -2.03
N ARG A 39 1.22 12.10 -1.54
CA ARG A 39 -0.24 12.00 -1.43
C ARG A 39 -0.92 11.77 -2.79
N ARG A 40 -0.45 12.46 -3.84
CA ARG A 40 -0.93 12.25 -5.21
C ARG A 40 -0.61 10.84 -5.71
N GLY A 41 0.54 10.30 -5.35
CA GLY A 41 0.91 8.91 -5.62
C GLY A 41 -0.05 7.93 -4.97
N GLU A 42 -0.27 8.04 -3.66
CA GLU A 42 -1.20 7.17 -2.93
C GLU A 42 -2.62 7.21 -3.51
N GLU A 43 -3.11 8.41 -3.84
CA GLU A 43 -4.42 8.60 -4.47
C GLU A 43 -4.51 7.91 -5.83
N ALA A 44 -3.50 8.09 -6.69
CA ALA A 44 -3.43 7.41 -7.98
C ALA A 44 -3.32 5.89 -7.81
N GLY A 45 -2.55 5.43 -6.81
CA GLY A 45 -2.38 4.02 -6.47
C GLY A 45 -3.68 3.38 -6.02
N PHE A 46 -4.44 4.05 -5.16
CA PHE A 46 -5.77 3.61 -4.73
C PHE A 46 -6.68 3.28 -5.93
N PHE A 47 -6.81 4.22 -6.87
CA PHE A 47 -7.64 4.00 -8.06
C PHE A 47 -7.07 2.91 -8.99
N TYR A 48 -5.75 2.82 -9.11
CA TYR A 48 -5.11 1.79 -9.92
C TYR A 48 -5.38 0.38 -9.37
N LEU A 49 -5.17 0.15 -8.07
CA LEU A 49 -5.42 -1.15 -7.43
C LEU A 49 -6.90 -1.56 -7.57
N ARG A 50 -7.83 -0.61 -7.45
CA ARG A 50 -9.26 -0.88 -7.68
C ARG A 50 -9.56 -1.29 -9.13
N ARG A 51 -8.89 -0.67 -10.11
CA ARG A 51 -9.02 -1.07 -11.53
C ARG A 51 -8.48 -2.48 -11.79
N LEU A 52 -7.53 -2.95 -10.97
CA LEU A 52 -7.06 -4.34 -11.00
C LEU A 52 -8.01 -5.32 -10.28
N GLY A 53 -9.15 -4.86 -9.76
CA GLY A 53 -10.11 -5.69 -9.03
C GLY A 53 -9.76 -5.92 -7.56
N MET A 54 -8.73 -5.25 -7.03
CA MET A 54 -8.38 -5.33 -5.61
C MET A 54 -9.33 -4.46 -4.77
N THR A 55 -9.64 -4.91 -3.57
CA THR A 55 -10.45 -4.14 -2.61
C THR A 55 -9.52 -3.40 -1.66
N VAL A 56 -9.32 -2.10 -1.89
CA VAL A 56 -8.54 -1.27 -0.96
C VAL A 56 -9.33 -1.03 0.32
N VAL A 57 -8.73 -1.34 1.47
CA VAL A 57 -9.37 -1.37 2.79
C VAL A 57 -8.74 -0.40 3.80
N ALA A 58 -7.53 0.08 3.55
CA ALA A 58 -6.95 1.18 4.30
C ALA A 58 -5.95 1.97 3.45
N HIS A 59 -5.73 3.22 3.85
CA HIS A 59 -4.66 4.08 3.36
C HIS A 59 -3.99 4.76 4.56
N GLY A 60 -2.70 5.13 4.46
CA GLY A 60 -1.95 5.84 5.49
C GLY A 60 -2.18 5.29 6.90
N TRP A 61 -2.33 3.96 7.03
CA TRP A 61 -2.79 3.35 8.27
C TRP A 61 -1.66 3.38 9.29
N GLN A 62 -1.94 3.92 10.46
CA GLN A 62 -0.99 3.98 11.57
C GLN A 62 -1.46 3.06 12.69
N SER A 63 -0.51 2.38 13.32
CA SER A 63 -0.82 1.50 14.46
C SER A 63 -1.15 2.26 15.75
N GLY A 64 -0.78 3.55 15.84
CA GLY A 64 -0.80 4.36 17.07
C GLY A 64 0.16 3.88 18.17
N ARG A 65 0.79 2.71 18.01
CA ARG A 65 1.65 2.05 19.02
C ARG A 65 3.11 1.94 18.58
N ALA A 66 3.36 2.05 17.29
CA ALA A 66 4.68 1.99 16.68
C ALA A 66 4.77 3.07 15.58
N PRO A 67 5.95 3.68 15.40
CA PRO A 67 6.13 4.71 14.40
C PRO A 67 6.04 4.13 12.98
N GLY A 68 5.53 4.96 12.08
CA GLY A 68 5.31 4.67 10.66
C GLY A 68 3.86 4.32 10.34
N ASP A 69 3.62 4.23 9.05
CA ASP A 69 2.33 3.98 8.43
C ASP A 69 2.44 2.93 7.30
N LEU A 70 1.29 2.35 6.98
CA LEU A 70 1.08 1.51 5.80
C LEU A 70 0.37 2.35 4.74
N ASP A 71 1.05 2.65 3.63
CA ASP A 71 0.55 3.54 2.57
C ASP A 71 -0.82 3.08 2.05
N LEU A 72 -0.92 1.84 1.58
CA LEU A 72 -2.17 1.21 1.14
C LEU A 72 -2.25 -0.24 1.64
N VAL A 73 -3.46 -0.64 2.04
CA VAL A 73 -3.79 -2.03 2.39
C VAL A 73 -4.95 -2.46 1.51
N ALA A 74 -4.80 -3.56 0.78
CA ALA A 74 -5.82 -4.05 -0.13
C ALA A 74 -5.98 -5.57 -0.07
N TRP A 75 -7.16 -6.08 -0.37
CA TRP A 75 -7.38 -7.50 -0.62
C TRP A 75 -7.27 -7.82 -2.11
N GLU A 76 -6.45 -8.80 -2.45
CA GLU A 76 -6.51 -9.52 -3.73
C GLU A 76 -6.96 -10.95 -3.41
N GLN A 77 -8.17 -11.31 -3.83
CA GLN A 77 -8.81 -12.59 -3.47
C GLN A 77 -8.89 -12.81 -1.95
N ASP A 78 -8.08 -13.71 -1.40
CA ASP A 78 -7.97 -14.11 0.01
C ASP A 78 -6.65 -13.65 0.65
N THR A 79 -5.85 -12.85 -0.06
CA THR A 79 -4.55 -12.37 0.39
C THR A 79 -4.59 -10.88 0.72
N LEU A 80 -4.12 -10.52 1.93
CA LEU A 80 -3.96 -9.14 2.36
C LEU A 80 -2.65 -8.57 1.80
N CYS A 81 -2.76 -7.61 0.89
CA CYS A 81 -1.65 -6.98 0.21
C CYS A 81 -1.31 -5.66 0.92
N ILE A 82 -0.10 -5.58 1.45
CA ILE A 82 0.48 -4.36 2.01
C ILE A 82 1.27 -3.70 0.90
N VAL A 83 0.79 -2.57 0.40
CA VAL A 83 1.32 -1.93 -0.81
C VAL A 83 2.01 -0.63 -0.43
N GLU A 84 3.33 -0.62 -0.53
CA GLU A 84 4.14 0.61 -0.43
C GLU A 84 4.10 1.35 -1.76
N VAL A 85 3.82 2.65 -1.75
CA VAL A 85 3.70 3.48 -2.95
C VAL A 85 4.96 4.31 -3.14
N LYS A 86 5.54 4.24 -4.34
CA LYS A 86 6.71 5.04 -4.73
C LYS A 86 6.39 5.90 -5.93
N THR A 87 6.28 7.20 -5.70
CA THR A 87 6.21 8.18 -6.78
C THR A 87 7.60 8.47 -7.32
N ARG A 88 7.78 8.37 -8.63
CA ARG A 88 9.06 8.56 -9.32
C ARG A 88 8.93 9.62 -10.40
N THR A 89 9.96 10.46 -10.53
CA THR A 89 10.08 11.48 -11.59
C THR A 89 10.95 11.01 -12.76
N SER A 90 11.69 9.91 -12.61
CA SER A 90 12.53 9.28 -13.64
C SER A 90 12.43 7.75 -13.54
N ARG A 91 12.71 7.04 -14.63
CA ARG A 91 12.74 5.56 -14.71
C ARG A 91 14.12 4.98 -14.34
N GLU A 92 14.77 5.51 -13.31
CA GLU A 92 15.99 4.86 -12.82
C GLU A 92 15.64 3.45 -12.33
N VAL A 93 16.34 2.44 -12.87
CA VAL A 93 16.06 1.02 -12.66
C VAL A 93 16.50 0.63 -11.25
N ALA A 94 15.64 0.87 -10.26
CA ALA A 94 15.72 0.19 -8.97
C ALA A 94 14.93 -1.12 -9.07
N THR A 95 15.49 -2.22 -8.58
CA THR A 95 14.73 -3.47 -8.44
C THR A 95 13.59 -3.26 -7.44
N ALA A 96 12.52 -4.05 -7.55
CA ALA A 96 11.39 -3.99 -6.61
C ALA A 96 11.85 -4.10 -5.14
N GLU A 97 12.87 -4.92 -4.91
CA GLU A 97 13.53 -5.07 -3.62
C GLU A 97 14.29 -3.78 -3.25
N SER A 98 15.18 -3.26 -4.09
CA SER A 98 15.96 -2.05 -3.75
C SER A 98 15.10 -0.79 -3.63
N ALA A 99 13.87 -0.81 -4.15
CA ALA A 99 12.90 0.28 -4.01
C ALA A 99 12.43 0.52 -2.56
N VAL A 100 12.59 -0.47 -1.67
CA VAL A 100 12.29 -0.36 -0.23
C VAL A 100 13.50 -0.82 0.56
N ASP A 101 14.15 0.11 1.27
CA ASP A 101 15.31 -0.22 2.09
C ASP A 101 14.96 -1.16 3.26
N PHE A 102 16.00 -1.74 3.87
CA PHE A 102 15.86 -2.69 4.97
C PHE A 102 15.08 -2.12 6.17
N GLY A 103 15.30 -0.84 6.51
CA GLY A 103 14.64 -0.18 7.63
C GLY A 103 13.14 -0.02 7.42
N LYS A 104 12.74 0.37 6.21
CA LYS A 104 11.33 0.47 5.82
C LYS A 104 10.69 -0.92 5.74
N ARG A 105 11.35 -1.95 5.21
CA ARG A 105 10.83 -3.35 5.23
C ARG A 105 10.56 -3.83 6.66
N ARG A 106 11.50 -3.59 7.60
CA ARG A 106 11.32 -3.93 9.02
C ARG A 106 10.12 -3.20 9.64
N THR A 107 9.97 -1.93 9.30
CA THR A 107 8.83 -1.10 9.75
C THR A 107 7.50 -1.65 9.21
N LEU A 108 7.42 -1.94 7.91
CA LEU A 108 6.24 -2.51 7.28
C LEU A 108 5.85 -3.84 7.91
N ARG A 109 6.79 -4.79 8.08
CA ARG A 109 6.51 -6.07 8.75
C ARG A 109 5.95 -5.89 10.17
N ARG A 110 6.53 -4.97 10.95
CA ARG A 110 6.03 -4.66 12.30
C ARG A 110 4.60 -4.11 12.26
N LEU A 111 4.33 -3.14 11.38
CA LEU A 111 3.00 -2.54 11.25
C LEU A 111 1.98 -3.55 10.74
N THR A 112 2.33 -4.41 9.78
CA THR A 112 1.46 -5.49 9.29
C THR A 112 1.10 -6.46 10.40
N ARG A 113 2.03 -6.83 11.30
CA ARG A 113 1.69 -7.65 12.48
C ARG A 113 0.65 -6.97 13.37
N HIS A 114 0.68 -5.65 13.54
CA HIS A 114 -0.35 -4.93 14.27
C HIS A 114 -1.68 -4.89 13.52
N TYR A 115 -1.65 -4.75 12.19
CA TYR A 115 -2.84 -4.79 11.35
C TYR A 115 -3.54 -6.16 11.44
N LEU A 116 -2.78 -7.25 11.29
CA LEU A 116 -3.28 -8.63 11.31
C LEU A 116 -3.99 -9.01 12.62
N ARG A 117 -3.62 -8.41 13.77
CA ARG A 117 -4.31 -8.67 15.05
C ARG A 117 -5.77 -8.25 15.08
N GLN A 118 -6.22 -7.46 14.10
CA GLN A 118 -7.61 -7.02 13.95
C GLN A 118 -8.42 -7.92 13.00
N LEU A 119 -7.77 -8.93 12.42
CA LEU A 119 -8.31 -9.83 11.41
C LEU A 119 -8.37 -11.26 11.96
N PRO A 120 -9.10 -12.17 11.29
CA PRO A 120 -9.10 -13.59 11.65
C PRO A 120 -7.69 -14.19 11.65
N GLU A 121 -7.48 -15.14 12.55
CA GLU A 121 -6.26 -15.93 12.61
C GLU A 121 -6.01 -16.66 11.28
N GLY A 122 -4.74 -16.79 10.90
CA GLY A 122 -4.34 -17.41 9.64
C GLY A 122 -4.48 -16.53 8.40
N THR A 123 -4.89 -15.27 8.54
CA THR A 123 -4.90 -14.31 7.42
C THR A 123 -3.50 -14.22 6.79
N VAL A 124 -3.41 -14.59 5.52
CA VAL A 124 -2.17 -14.48 4.74
C VAL A 124 -1.97 -13.04 4.29
N ALA A 125 -0.76 -12.53 4.48
CA ALA A 125 -0.37 -11.21 4.02
C ALA A 125 0.94 -11.25 3.24
N ARG A 126 1.01 -10.40 2.22
CA ARG A 126 2.21 -10.20 1.38
C ARG A 126 2.54 -8.71 1.27
N PHE A 127 3.77 -8.42 0.85
CA PHE A 127 4.26 -7.07 0.66
C PHE A 127 4.48 -6.79 -0.82
N ASP A 128 3.83 -5.76 -1.32
CA ASP A 128 3.89 -5.31 -2.70
C ASP A 128 4.49 -3.90 -2.76
N VAL A 129 5.08 -3.55 -3.90
CA VAL A 129 5.54 -2.19 -4.19
C VAL A 129 4.82 -1.69 -5.44
N LEU A 130 4.23 -0.51 -5.36
CA LEU A 130 3.61 0.17 -6.49
C LEU A 130 4.44 1.39 -6.88
N SER A 131 5.13 1.30 -8.01
CA SER A 131 5.83 2.43 -8.62
C SER A 131 4.87 3.21 -9.53
N ILE A 132 4.84 4.53 -9.35
CA ILE A 132 3.99 5.45 -10.10
C ILE A 132 4.87 6.52 -10.74
N TYR A 133 4.78 6.64 -12.06
CA TYR A 133 5.56 7.59 -12.84
C TYR A 133 4.63 8.65 -13.42
N PHE A 134 4.75 9.88 -12.94
CA PHE A 134 4.00 11.02 -13.48
C PHE A 134 4.77 11.67 -14.63
N THR A 135 4.13 11.87 -15.77
CA THR A 135 4.72 12.61 -16.89
C THR A 135 4.86 14.09 -16.55
N ARG A 136 6.07 14.65 -16.69
CA ARG A 136 6.30 16.10 -16.55
C ARG A 136 5.81 16.82 -17.82
N SER A 137 4.60 17.38 -17.73
CA SER A 137 4.05 18.46 -18.56
C SER A 137 3.50 18.11 -19.96
N GLY A 138 2.33 18.68 -20.27
CA GLY A 138 1.70 18.70 -21.59
C GLY A 138 0.64 17.63 -21.84
N ASP A 139 0.83 16.43 -21.28
CA ASP A 139 -0.09 15.32 -21.49
C ASP A 139 -1.05 15.18 -20.30
N ALA A 140 -2.32 15.54 -20.52
CA ALA A 140 -3.32 15.66 -19.45
C ALA A 140 -3.73 14.31 -18.81
N ARG A 141 -3.12 13.16 -19.19
CA ARG A 141 -3.64 11.82 -18.87
C ARG A 141 -2.63 10.70 -18.59
N GLY A 142 -1.35 10.97 -18.31
CA GLY A 142 -0.38 9.89 -18.14
C GLY A 142 0.19 9.72 -16.72
N ALA A 143 -0.32 8.78 -15.94
CA ALA A 143 0.51 8.09 -14.94
C ALA A 143 0.70 6.64 -15.40
N SER A 144 1.94 6.16 -15.46
CA SER A 144 2.20 4.73 -15.65
C SER A 144 2.45 4.06 -14.30
N PHE A 145 2.02 2.82 -14.18
CA PHE A 145 2.03 2.06 -12.93
C PHE A 145 2.78 0.74 -13.13
N GLU A 146 3.61 0.39 -12.16
CA GLU A 146 4.27 -0.93 -12.10
C GLU A 146 4.02 -1.50 -10.70
N LEU A 147 3.27 -2.61 -10.63
CA LEU A 147 2.98 -3.31 -9.39
C LEU A 147 3.87 -4.54 -9.28
N PHE A 148 4.78 -4.52 -8.31
CA PHE A 148 5.63 -5.64 -7.97
C PHE A 148 4.99 -6.40 -6.81
N ARG A 149 4.33 -7.52 -7.14
CA ARG A 149 3.76 -8.42 -6.13
C ARG A 149 4.87 -9.21 -5.43
N ASN A 150 4.72 -9.46 -4.13
CA ASN A 150 5.74 -10.14 -3.32
C ASN A 150 7.12 -9.49 -3.44
N ALA A 151 7.16 -8.15 -3.44
CA ALA A 151 8.39 -7.38 -3.59
C ALA A 151 9.41 -7.71 -2.49
N PHE A 152 8.97 -8.18 -1.32
CA PHE A 152 9.81 -8.80 -0.30
C PHE A 152 9.00 -9.71 0.63
N GLY A 153 9.68 -10.64 1.31
CA GLY A 153 9.06 -11.61 2.22
C GLY A 153 8.98 -11.15 3.68
N TRP A 154 8.45 -12.04 4.53
CA TRP A 154 8.41 -11.87 5.99
C TRP A 154 9.78 -11.98 6.65
N ASP A 155 10.67 -12.76 6.05
CA ASP A 155 12.02 -12.99 6.55
C ASP A 155 12.89 -11.78 6.29
N GLU A 156 13.78 -11.47 7.23
CA GLU A 156 14.69 -10.34 7.08
C GLU A 156 15.76 -10.58 6.01
N GLY A 157 15.84 -11.79 5.45
CA GLY A 157 16.89 -12.24 4.56
C GLY A 157 18.18 -12.37 5.35
N GLU A 158 18.65 -13.61 5.51
CA GLU A 158 20.04 -13.86 5.89
C GLU A 158 20.94 -13.10 4.93
N ARG A 159 21.99 -12.45 5.48
CA ARG A 159 23.11 -12.01 4.66
C ARG A 159 23.57 -13.21 3.84
N LEU A 160 23.46 -13.14 2.52
CA LEU A 160 24.42 -13.84 1.68
C LEU A 160 25.78 -13.16 1.97
N LEU A 161 26.52 -13.74 2.92
CA LEU A 161 27.96 -13.55 3.07
C LEU A 161 28.68 -14.40 2.02
#